data_AF-A0ABD5DZ37-F1
#
_entry.id   AF-A0ABD5DZ37-F1
#
_cell.length_a   1.000
_cell.length_b   1.000
_cell.length_c   1.000
_cell.angle_alpha   90.00
_cell.angle_beta   90.00
_cell.angle_gamma   90.00
#
_symmetry.space_group_name_H-M   'P 1'
#
loop_
_entity.id
_entity.type
_entity.pdbx_description
1 polymer ?
#
loop_
_entity_poly.entity_id
_entity_poly.type
_entity_poly.pdbx_seq_one_letter_code
_entity_poly.pdbx_strand_id
1 'polypeptide(L)' 'MSSTLEKIQRQIAENPILLYMKGSPKLPSCGFSAQAVQALSACGERFAYVDILQNPDIRAELPKYANWPTFPQLWV' A
#
# COMPACT_ATOMS: atom_id res chain seq x y z
N MET A 1 3.77 22.63 5.83
CA MET A 1 2.75 21.67 5.31
C MET A 1 3.53 20.53 4.71
N SER A 2 3.45 19.32 5.27
CA SER A 2 4.20 18.18 4.74
C SER A 2 3.53 17.69 3.46
N SER A 3 4.31 17.43 2.41
CA SER A 3 3.79 17.01 1.12
C SER A 3 3.35 15.53 1.15
N THR A 4 2.40 15.15 0.28
CA THR A 4 1.98 13.73 0.16
C THR A 4 3.16 12.80 -0.13
N LEU A 5 4.15 13.29 -0.88
CA LEU A 5 5.37 12.55 -1.18
C LEU A 5 6.20 12.27 0.07
N GLU A 6 6.37 13.26 0.96
CA GLU A 6 7.06 13.08 2.25
C GLU A 6 6.31 12.05 3.13
N LYS A 7 4.98 12.08 3.13
CA LYS A 7 4.16 11.08 3.84
C LYS A 7 4.40 9.67 3.31
N ILE A 8 4.41 9.49 1.98
CA ILE A 8 4.69 8.21 1.32
C ILE A 8 6.10 7.71 1.67
N GLN A 9 7.11 8.56 1.54
CA GLN A 9 8.50 8.23 1.86
C GLN A 9 8.65 7.82 3.33
N ARG A 10 8.02 8.55 4.23
CA ARG A 10 8.00 8.24 5.65
C ARG A 10 7.32 6.90 5.93
N GLN A 11 6.17 6.63 5.31
CA GLN A 11 5.48 5.35 5.45
C GLN A 11 6.35 4.18 4.99
N ILE A 12 7.01 4.30 3.83
CA ILE A 12 7.90 3.25 3.32
C ILE A 12 9.12 3.08 4.26
N ALA A 13 9.70 4.17 4.76
CA ALA A 13 10.86 4.11 5.65
C ALA A 13 10.55 3.55 7.05
N GLU A 14 9.38 3.84 7.60
CA GLU A 14 8.97 3.40 8.94
C GLU A 14 8.43 1.95 8.98
N ASN A 15 8.04 1.40 7.83
CA ASN A 15 7.41 0.08 7.76
C ASN A 15 8.25 -0.87 6.90
N PRO A 16 8.92 -1.88 7.50
CA PRO A 16 9.80 -2.79 6.78
C PRO A 16 9.08 -3.69 5.77
N ILE A 17 7.77 -3.89 5.94
CA ILE A 17 6.91 -4.56 4.96
C ILE A 17 5.62 -3.73 4.89
N LEU A 18 5.36 -3.12 3.73
CA LEU A 18 4.23 -2.22 3.53
C LEU A 18 3.47 -2.58 2.26
N LEU A 19 2.15 -2.75 2.39
CA LEU A 19 1.26 -3.05 1.28
C LEU A 19 0.27 -1.90 1.04
N TYR A 20 0.43 -1.19 -0.08
CA TYR A 20 -0.60 -0.27 -0.56
C TYR A 20 -1.66 -1.06 -1.30
N MET A 21 -2.91 -1.01 -0.81
CA MET A 21 -4.00 -1.83 -1.31
C MET A 21 -5.33 -1.08 -1.34
N LYS A 22 -6.32 -1.64 -2.05
CA LYS A 22 -7.69 -1.15 -2.07
C LYS A 22 -8.49 -1.85 -0.97
N GLY A 23 -8.91 -1.13 0.05
CA GLY A 23 -9.55 -1.68 1.24
C GLY A 23 -8.53 -2.08 2.30
N SER A 24 -8.89 -3.07 3.14
CA SER A 24 -8.06 -3.57 4.23
C SER A 24 -7.76 -5.07 4.09
N PRO A 25 -6.76 -5.62 4.79
CA PRO A 25 -6.48 -7.05 4.75
C PRO A 25 -7.67 -7.94 5.13
N LYS A 26 -8.55 -7.46 6.02
CA LYS A 26 -9.78 -8.17 6.43
C LYS A 26 -10.92 -8.00 5.44
N LEU A 27 -11.00 -6.84 4.78
CA LEU A 27 -12.06 -6.45 3.85
C LEU A 27 -11.43 -5.82 2.60
N PRO A 28 -10.88 -6.63 1.68
CA PRO A 28 -10.30 -6.13 0.44
C PRO A 28 -11.41 -5.71 -0.52
N SER A 29 -11.28 -4.52 -1.12
CA SER A 29 -12.27 -3.96 -2.06
C SER A 29 -11.98 -4.30 -3.52
N CYS A 30 -10.96 -5.12 -3.79
CA CYS A 30 -10.53 -5.50 -5.13
C CYS A 30 -9.87 -6.89 -5.11
N GLY A 31 -10.18 -7.74 -6.10
CA GLY A 31 -9.62 -9.10 -6.19
C GLY A 31 -8.09 -9.16 -6.23
N PHE A 32 -7.44 -8.20 -6.92
CA PHE A 32 -5.98 -8.11 -6.93
C PHE A 32 -5.40 -7.83 -5.53
N SER A 33 -6.04 -6.94 -4.78
CA SER A 33 -5.65 -6.64 -3.39
C SER A 33 -5.89 -7.84 -2.46
N ALA A 34 -6.98 -8.58 -2.66
CA ALA A 34 -7.26 -9.80 -1.90
C ALA A 34 -6.18 -10.86 -2.12
N GLN A 35 -5.80 -11.12 -3.37
CA GLN A 35 -4.76 -12.09 -3.71
C GLN A 35 -3.38 -11.69 -3.14
N ALA A 36 -3.01 -10.41 -3.26
CA ALA A 36 -1.73 -9.92 -2.72
C ALA A 36 -1.66 -10.05 -1.20
N VAL A 37 -2.74 -9.68 -0.48
CA VAL A 37 -2.82 -9.85 0.98
C VAL A 37 -2.73 -11.32 1.37
N GLN A 38 -3.44 -12.20 0.66
CA GLN A 38 -3.44 -13.62 0.96
C GLN A 38 -2.03 -14.22 0.80
N ALA A 39 -1.35 -13.90 -0.30
CA ALA A 39 0.01 -14.36 -0.55
C ALA A 39 0.98 -13.83 0.52
N LEU A 40 0.90 -12.54 0.86
CA LEU A 40 1.77 -11.93 1.86
C LEU A 40 1.50 -12.47 3.27
N SER A 41 0.24 -12.69 3.63
CA SER A 41 -0.15 -13.27 4.92
C SER A 41 0.30 -14.73 5.05
N ALA A 42 0.36 -15.47 3.94
CA ALA A 42 0.85 -16.85 3.92
C ALA A 42 2.36 -16.94 4.20
N CYS A 43 3.12 -15.85 4.04
CA CYS A 43 4.53 -15.80 4.44
C CYS A 43 4.74 -15.78 5.96
N GLY A 44 3.68 -15.54 6.76
CA GLY A 44 3.72 -15.62 8.22
C GLY A 44 4.31 -14.40 8.95
N GLU A 45 4.73 -13.38 8.20
CA GLU A 45 5.28 -12.14 8.77
C GLU A 45 4.24 -11.03 8.92
N ARG A 46 4.45 -10.15 9.90
CA ARG A 46 3.59 -8.98 10.10
C ARG A 46 3.95 -7.90 9.07
N PHE A 47 2.94 -7.34 8.44
CA PHE A 47 3.09 -6.22 7.50
C PHE A 47 2.13 -5.09 7.82
N ALA A 48 2.53 -3.87 7.48
CA ALA A 48 1.67 -2.70 7.49
C ALA A 48 0.89 -2.60 6.18
N TYR A 49 -0.25 -1.95 6.21
CA TYR A 49 -1.05 -1.69 5.01
C TYR A 49 -1.54 -0.26 4.98
N VAL A 50 -1.77 0.25 3.78
CA VAL A 50 -2.41 1.54 3.53
C VAL A 50 -3.56 1.36 2.56
N ASP A 51 -4.77 1.75 2.99
CA ASP A 51 -5.93 1.79 2.11
C ASP A 51 -5.90 3.06 1.25
N ILE A 52 -5.61 2.88 -0.04
CA ILE A 52 -5.54 3.98 -1.01
C ILE A 52 -6.93 4.50 -1.42
N LEU A 53 -8.01 3.82 -1.06
CA LEU A 53 -9.37 4.32 -1.27
C LEU A 53 -9.73 5.39 -0.24
N GLN A 54 -9.16 5.30 0.97
CA GLN A 54 -9.31 6.31 2.03
C GLN A 54 -8.28 7.44 1.92
N ASN A 55 -7.22 7.24 1.11
CA ASN A 55 -6.13 8.21 0.91
C ASN A 55 -6.04 8.58 -0.59
N PRO A 56 -6.92 9.45 -1.10
CA PRO A 56 -6.96 9.83 -2.51
C PRO A 56 -5.70 10.58 -2.96
N ASP A 57 -5.05 11.29 -2.03
CA ASP A 57 -3.74 11.92 -2.19
C ASP A 57 -2.66 10.89 -2.53
N ILE A 58 -2.55 9.82 -1.74
CA ILE A 58 -1.58 8.74 -1.97
C ILE A 58 -1.89 8.04 -3.30
N ARG A 59 -3.17 7.79 -3.60
CA ARG A 59 -3.58 7.16 -4.87
C ARG A 59 -3.12 7.94 -6.10
N ALA A 60 -3.08 9.28 -6.03
CA ALA A 60 -2.69 10.12 -7.15
C ALA A 60 -1.16 10.24 -7.32
N GLU A 61 -0.42 10.30 -6.22
CA GLU A 61 1.03 10.58 -6.24
C GLU A 61 1.91 9.33 -6.20
N LEU A 62 1.48 8.27 -5.50
CA LEU A 62 2.28 7.06 -5.35
C LEU A 62 2.60 6.37 -6.69
N PRO A 63 1.70 6.28 -7.68
CA PRO A 63 2.05 5.68 -8.97
C PRO A 63 3.19 6.39 -9.70
N LYS A 64 3.28 7.72 -9.55
CA LYS A 64 4.34 8.54 -10.13
C LYS A 64 5.67 8.30 -9.41
N TYR A 65 5.63 8.24 -8.08
CA TYR A 65 6.80 7.99 -7.24
C TYR A 65 7.35 6.57 -7.43
N ALA A 66 6.47 5.57 -7.45
CA ALA A 66 6.80 4.16 -7.60
C ALA A 66 7.25 3.78 -9.03
N ASN A 67 7.05 4.69 -9.99
CA ASN A 67 7.11 4.39 -11.42
C ASN A 67 6.27 3.14 -11.78
N TRP A 68 5.13 2.97 -11.11
CA TRP A 68 4.25 1.80 -11.22
C TRP A 68 2.78 2.22 -11.21
N PRO A 69 2.01 1.99 -12.30
CA PRO A 69 0.72 2.63 -12.50
C PRO A 69 -0.45 2.03 -11.70
N THR A 70 -0.29 0.87 -11.07
CA THR A 70 -1.41 0.09 -10.52
C THR A 70 -1.26 -0.24 -9.02
N PHE A 71 -2.36 -0.72 -8.43
CA PHE A 71 -2.44 -1.24 -7.06
C PHE A 71 -3.03 -2.65 -7.09
N PRO A 72 -2.62 -3.55 -6.18
CA PRO A 72 -1.79 -3.34 -4.99
C PRO A 72 -0.28 -3.18 -5.28
N GLN A 73 0.46 -2.52 -4.38
CA GLN A 73 1.91 -2.39 -4.43
C GLN A 73 2.53 -2.83 -3.11
N LEU A 74 3.42 -3.84 -3.16
CA LEU A 74 4.19 -4.32 -2.03
C LEU A 74 5.55 -3.60 -2.01
N TRP A 75 5.93 -3.10 -0.85
CA TRP A 75 7.21 -2.46 -0.56
C TRP A 75 7.89 -3.21 0.58
N VAL A 76 9.18 -3.49 0.39
CA VAL A 76 10.09 -4.19 1.33
C VAL A 76 11.43 -3.46 1.31
#